data_AF-A0A973EWW2-F1
#
_entry.id   AF-A0A973EWW2-F1
#
_cell.length_a   1.000
_cell.length_b   1.000
_cell.length_c   1.000
_cell.angle_alpha   90.00
_cell.angle_beta   90.00
_cell.angle_gamma   90.00
#
_symmetry.space_group_name_H-M   'P 1'
#
loop_
_entity.id
_entity.type
_entity.pdbx_description
1 polymer ?
#
loop_
_entity_poly.entity_id
_entity_poly.type
_entity_poly.pdbx_seq_one_letter_code
_entity_poly.pdbx_strand_id
1 'polypeptide(L)'
;MIRPHISCKILILAVVLSFFNLTFLNGQITSAASGNWNSPSTWTGGVVPSAADNVNIANGHTITVTANASCASITFTGATGGITVNSSVTLSVSGTITLRKQANADASCNVTGQGTITCQNIAVGSADNAPTNN
;
A
#
# COMPACT_ATOMS: atom_id res chain seq x y z
N MET A 1 52.16 25.61 10.93
CA MET A 1 51.38 25.43 9.67
C MET A 1 50.47 24.22 9.84
N ILE A 2 49.21 24.42 10.24
CA ILE A 2 48.23 23.33 10.39
C ILE A 2 47.34 23.40 9.14
N ARG A 3 47.51 22.48 8.19
CA ARG A 3 46.62 22.34 7.03
C ARG A 3 45.27 21.78 7.52
N PRO A 4 44.12 22.43 7.27
CA PRO A 4 42.84 21.94 7.76
C PRO A 4 42.37 20.77 6.89
N HIS A 5 42.67 19.54 7.28
CA HIS A 5 42.21 18.29 6.63
C HIS A 5 40.73 17.95 6.94
N ILE A 6 40.06 18.75 7.77
CA ILE A 6 38.68 18.55 8.23
C ILE A 6 37.67 19.18 7.24
N SER A 7 38.04 20.29 6.59
CA SER A 7 37.16 21.00 5.64
C SER A 7 36.89 20.22 4.36
N CYS A 8 37.84 19.42 3.87
CA CYS A 8 37.67 18.55 2.69
C CYS A 8 36.80 17.31 3.00
N LYS A 9 36.91 16.75 4.22
CA LYS A 9 36.08 15.61 4.68
C LYS A 9 34.62 16.00 4.89
N ILE A 10 34.35 17.19 5.45
CA ILE A 10 32.99 17.73 5.61
C ILE A 10 32.37 18.07 4.25
N LEU A 11 33.15 18.57 3.30
CA LEU A 11 32.68 18.83 1.94
C LEU A 11 32.32 17.53 1.21
N ILE A 12 33.11 16.46 1.37
CA ILE A 12 32.82 15.14 0.80
C ILE A 12 31.57 14.53 1.47
N LEU A 13 31.42 14.65 2.79
CA LEU A 13 30.24 14.14 3.51
C LEU A 13 28.96 14.89 3.12
N ALA A 14 29.03 16.22 2.95
CA ALA A 14 27.90 17.05 2.51
C ALA A 14 27.48 16.78 1.05
N VAL A 15 28.44 16.49 0.17
CA VAL A 15 28.18 16.09 -1.23
C VAL A 15 27.59 14.68 -1.29
N VAL A 16 28.06 13.74 -0.46
CA VAL A 16 27.46 12.40 -0.34
C VAL A 16 26.03 12.46 0.24
N LEU A 17 25.77 13.37 1.19
CA LEU A 17 24.40 13.64 1.68
C LEU A 17 23.51 14.35 0.64
N SER A 18 24.08 15.21 -0.23
CA SER A 18 23.30 15.88 -1.29
C SER A 18 22.95 14.97 -2.47
N PHE A 19 23.64 13.84 -2.61
CA PHE A 19 23.30 12.78 -3.58
C PHE A 19 22.33 11.73 -3.03
N PHE A 20 21.86 11.87 -1.79
CA PHE A 20 20.75 11.06 -1.27
C PHE A 20 19.42 11.59 -1.81
N ASN A 21 19.24 11.44 -3.12
CA ASN A 21 17.93 11.59 -3.74
C ASN A 21 17.09 10.40 -3.26
N LEU A 22 16.24 10.62 -2.25
CA LEU A 22 15.18 9.67 -1.89
C LEU A 22 14.19 9.63 -3.06
N THR A 23 14.46 8.78 -4.04
CA THR A 23 13.44 8.38 -4.99
C THR A 23 12.48 7.48 -4.23
N PHE A 24 11.23 7.94 -4.03
CA PHE A 24 10.15 7.07 -3.59
C PHE A 24 9.89 6.07 -4.71
N LEU A 25 10.52 4.89 -4.63
CA LEU A 25 10.06 3.74 -5.40
C LEU A 25 8.63 3.46 -4.91
N ASN A 26 7.67 3.32 -5.83
CA ASN A 26 6.34 2.84 -5.49
C ASN A 26 6.50 1.41 -4.96
N GLY A 27 6.58 1.25 -3.64
CA GLY A 27 6.76 -0.04 -3.01
C GLY A 27 5.47 -0.83 -3.15
N GLN A 28 5.55 -2.06 -3.66
CA GLN A 28 4.45 -3.00 -3.48
C GLN A 28 4.55 -3.56 -2.07
N ILE A 29 3.57 -3.26 -1.21
CA ILE A 29 3.51 -3.76 0.16
C ILE A 29 2.33 -4.73 0.29
N THR A 30 2.63 -5.95 0.72
CA THR A 30 1.63 -7.02 0.85
C THR A 30 1.30 -7.26 2.31
N SER A 31 0.02 -7.46 2.65
CA SER A 31 -0.38 -7.84 4.00
C SER A 31 0.18 -9.21 4.38
N ALA A 32 0.90 -9.27 5.51
CA ALA A 32 1.43 -10.51 6.09
C ALA A 32 0.38 -11.25 6.92
N ALA A 33 -0.58 -10.52 7.50
CA ALA A 33 -1.70 -11.06 8.26
C ALA A 33 -2.87 -10.05 8.27
N SER A 34 -4.04 -10.48 8.74
CA SER A 34 -5.11 -9.57 9.15
C SER A 34 -4.66 -8.70 10.33
N GLY A 35 -5.12 -7.44 10.38
CA GLY A 35 -4.80 -6.55 11.49
C GLY A 35 -4.96 -5.06 11.13
N ASN A 36 -4.45 -4.21 12.01
CA ASN A 36 -4.58 -2.76 11.86
C ASN A 36 -3.62 -2.24 10.80
N TRP A 37 -4.09 -1.31 9.95
CA TRP A 37 -3.26 -0.66 8.93
C TRP A 37 -1.98 -0.06 9.50
N ASN A 38 -2.05 0.57 10.67
CA ASN A 38 -0.90 1.22 11.29
C ASN A 38 0.01 0.28 12.10
N SER A 39 -0.23 -1.03 12.08
CA SER A 39 0.63 -2.02 12.75
C SER A 39 1.69 -2.55 11.80
N PRO A 40 3.00 -2.42 12.11
CA PRO A 40 4.07 -3.04 11.33
C PRO A 40 3.87 -4.55 11.09
N SER A 41 3.34 -5.28 12.08
CA SER A 41 3.12 -6.73 12.00
C SER A 41 2.07 -7.14 10.96
N THR A 42 1.24 -6.21 10.48
CA THR A 42 0.22 -6.46 9.46
C THR A 42 0.84 -6.55 8.06
N TRP A 43 2.05 -6.02 7.87
CA TRP A 43 2.67 -5.86 6.57
C TRP A 43 3.96 -6.66 6.46
N THR A 44 4.16 -7.26 5.28
CA THR A 44 5.38 -8.01 4.99
C THR A 44 6.58 -7.08 5.12
N GLY A 45 7.61 -7.51 5.85
CA GLY A 45 8.80 -6.69 6.10
C GLY A 45 8.65 -5.63 7.19
N GLY A 46 7.49 -5.54 7.87
CA GLY A 46 7.31 -4.60 8.98
C GLY A 46 7.13 -3.13 8.53
N VAL A 47 6.83 -2.89 7.26
CA VAL A 47 6.71 -1.53 6.69
C VAL A 47 5.24 -1.21 6.47
N VAL A 48 4.75 -0.17 7.16
CA VAL A 48 3.37 0.33 6.99
C VAL A 48 3.26 1.11 5.67
N PRO A 49 2.24 0.87 4.82
CA PRO A 49 2.06 1.60 3.59
C PRO A 49 1.84 3.10 3.80
N SER A 50 2.49 3.85 2.92
CA SER A 50 2.37 5.30 2.75
C SER A 50 1.63 5.64 1.44
N ALA A 51 1.38 6.93 1.21
CA ALA A 51 0.68 7.44 0.04
C ALA A 51 1.28 6.98 -1.32
N ALA A 52 2.57 6.66 -1.36
CA ALA A 52 3.26 6.25 -2.58
C ALA A 52 3.22 4.73 -2.85
N ASP A 53 2.70 3.93 -1.92
CA ASP A 53 2.81 2.48 -1.98
C ASP A 53 1.59 1.83 -2.64
N ASN A 54 1.84 0.79 -3.42
CA ASN A 54 0.81 -0.10 -3.95
C ASN A 54 0.52 -1.20 -2.94
N VAL A 55 -0.71 -1.31 -2.47
CA VAL A 55 -1.07 -2.23 -1.40
C VAL A 55 -1.70 -3.49 -1.95
N ASN A 56 -1.12 -4.64 -1.63
CA ASN A 56 -1.72 -5.94 -1.90
C ASN A 56 -2.31 -6.50 -0.62
N ILE A 57 -3.62 -6.74 -0.62
CA ILE A 57 -4.29 -7.48 0.44
C ILE A 57 -4.32 -8.94 0.03
N ALA A 58 -3.51 -9.75 0.71
CA ALA A 58 -3.42 -11.18 0.46
C ALA A 58 -4.75 -11.89 0.78
N ASN A 59 -4.95 -13.05 0.15
CA ASN A 59 -6.20 -13.81 0.23
C ASN A 59 -6.66 -14.04 1.68
N GLY A 60 -7.91 -13.71 1.99
CA GLY A 60 -8.52 -13.90 3.30
C GLY A 60 -8.08 -12.91 4.38
N HIS A 61 -7.17 -11.98 4.09
CA HIS A 61 -6.76 -10.97 5.06
C HIS A 61 -7.79 -9.83 5.16
N THR A 62 -8.06 -9.40 6.40
CA THR A 62 -8.88 -8.23 6.71
C THR A 62 -8.02 -7.15 7.34
N ILE A 63 -8.01 -5.97 6.72
CA ILE A 63 -7.24 -4.81 7.18
C ILE A 63 -8.17 -3.79 7.84
N THR A 64 -7.88 -3.40 9.08
CA THR A 64 -8.65 -2.40 9.82
C THR A 64 -7.93 -1.06 9.79
N VAL A 65 -8.53 -0.03 9.21
CA VAL A 65 -7.99 1.32 9.16
C VAL A 65 -8.46 2.09 10.40
N THR A 66 -7.56 2.20 11.37
CA THR A 66 -7.81 2.78 12.71
C THR A 66 -7.49 4.27 12.81
N ALA A 67 -6.73 4.81 11.85
CA ALA A 67 -6.36 6.21 11.74
C ALA A 67 -6.22 6.58 10.26
N ASN A 68 -6.28 7.88 9.93
CA ASN A 68 -6.20 8.34 8.54
C ASN A 68 -4.97 7.76 7.84
N ALA A 69 -5.20 7.16 6.68
CA ALA A 69 -4.19 6.45 5.93
C ALA A 69 -4.29 6.77 4.44
N SER A 70 -3.21 6.52 3.70
CA SER A 70 -3.19 6.69 2.26
C SER A 70 -2.30 5.67 1.57
N CYS A 71 -2.62 5.37 0.32
CA CYS A 71 -1.84 4.51 -0.55
C CYS A 71 -2.10 4.86 -2.02
N ALA A 72 -1.20 4.41 -2.91
CA ALA A 72 -1.33 4.64 -4.34
C ALA A 72 -2.45 3.80 -4.97
N SER A 73 -2.54 2.53 -4.59
CA SER A 73 -3.57 1.61 -5.06
C SER A 73 -3.81 0.51 -4.04
N ILE A 74 -4.94 -0.19 -4.19
CA ILE A 74 -5.23 -1.40 -3.42
C ILE A 74 -5.60 -2.51 -4.39
N THR A 75 -5.00 -3.68 -4.24
CA THR A 75 -5.38 -4.89 -4.95
C THR A 75 -5.66 -6.00 -3.95
N PHE A 76 -6.88 -6.52 -3.94
CA PHE A 76 -7.17 -7.81 -3.31
C PHE A 76 -6.65 -8.90 -4.25
N THR A 77 -5.66 -9.67 -3.82
CA THR A 77 -4.98 -10.61 -4.71
C THR A 77 -5.65 -11.98 -4.77
N GLY A 78 -6.54 -12.27 -3.83
CA GLY A 78 -7.27 -13.54 -3.71
C GLY A 78 -8.78 -13.41 -3.91
N ALA A 79 -9.49 -14.52 -3.67
CA ALA A 79 -10.94 -14.60 -3.82
C ALA A 79 -11.71 -14.00 -2.62
N THR A 80 -11.05 -13.85 -1.46
CA THR A 80 -11.63 -13.30 -0.23
C THR A 80 -10.71 -12.26 0.41
N GLY A 81 -11.26 -11.45 1.31
CA GLY A 81 -10.53 -10.45 2.10
C GLY A 81 -11.38 -9.24 2.42
N GLY A 82 -10.82 -8.25 3.09
CA GLY A 82 -11.57 -7.03 3.36
C GLY A 82 -10.79 -5.84 3.89
N ILE A 83 -11.45 -4.70 3.87
CA ILE A 83 -11.05 -3.46 4.51
C ILE A 83 -12.19 -2.99 5.40
N THR A 84 -11.89 -2.69 6.65
CA THR A 84 -12.81 -2.03 7.58
C THR A 84 -12.26 -0.66 7.93
N VAL A 85 -12.99 0.41 7.65
CA VAL A 85 -12.59 1.78 8.02
C VAL A 85 -13.38 2.24 9.24
N ASN A 86 -12.67 2.55 10.32
CA ASN A 86 -13.30 2.99 11.56
C ASN A 86 -14.04 4.32 11.37
N SER A 87 -15.01 4.59 12.26
CA SER A 87 -15.76 5.85 12.25
C SER A 87 -14.83 7.06 12.29
N SER A 88 -15.17 8.11 11.54
CA SER A 88 -14.39 9.35 11.41
C SER A 88 -12.96 9.19 10.85
N VAL A 89 -12.62 8.03 10.29
CA VAL A 89 -11.34 7.77 9.63
C VAL A 89 -11.53 7.78 8.11
N THR A 90 -10.54 8.33 7.40
CA THR A 90 -10.49 8.30 5.94
C THR A 90 -9.30 7.44 5.46
N LEU A 91 -9.58 6.51 4.57
CA LEU A 91 -8.57 5.85 3.73
C LEU A 91 -8.57 6.52 2.35
N SER A 92 -7.48 7.21 2.01
CA SER A 92 -7.32 7.85 0.70
C SER A 92 -6.49 6.99 -0.24
N VAL A 93 -7.14 6.43 -1.26
CA VAL A 93 -6.49 5.68 -2.33
C VAL A 93 -6.36 6.60 -3.53
N SER A 94 -5.13 7.02 -3.86
CA SER A 94 -4.96 7.97 -4.97
C SER A 94 -5.27 7.36 -6.32
N GLY A 95 -5.37 6.03 -6.44
CA GLY A 95 -5.65 5.31 -7.69
C GLY A 95 -6.86 4.39 -7.58
N THR A 96 -6.72 3.20 -8.16
CA THR A 96 -7.80 2.20 -8.24
C THR A 96 -7.76 1.24 -7.07
N ILE A 97 -8.94 0.87 -6.57
CA ILE A 97 -9.14 -0.31 -5.73
C ILE A 97 -9.59 -1.46 -6.65
N THR A 98 -8.82 -2.53 -6.67
CA THR A 98 -9.00 -3.65 -7.58
C THR A 98 -9.36 -4.91 -6.80
N LEU A 99 -10.50 -5.50 -7.10
CA LEU A 99 -10.82 -6.88 -6.75
C LEU A 99 -10.40 -7.77 -7.92
N ARG A 100 -9.27 -8.47 -7.77
CA ARG A 100 -8.88 -9.48 -8.76
C ARG A 100 -9.80 -10.67 -8.67
N LYS A 101 -10.33 -11.08 -9.82
CA LYS A 101 -11.03 -12.35 -9.98
C LYS A 101 -10.04 -13.42 -10.44
N GLN A 102 -10.17 -14.63 -9.89
CA GLN A 102 -9.50 -15.81 -10.44
C GLN A 102 -10.32 -16.44 -11.57
N ALA A 103 -9.65 -17.15 -12.48
CA ALA A 103 -10.27 -17.92 -13.55
C ALA A 103 -11.51 -18.69 -13.09
N ASN A 104 -12.66 -18.41 -13.73
CA ASN A 104 -13.89 -19.16 -13.54
C ASN A 104 -14.33 -19.29 -12.06
N ALA A 105 -13.91 -18.35 -11.21
CA ALA A 105 -14.21 -18.35 -9.80
C ALA A 105 -14.85 -17.03 -9.39
N ASP A 106 -15.76 -17.08 -8.42
CA ASP A 106 -16.28 -15.89 -7.78
C ASP A 106 -15.22 -15.28 -6.87
N ALA A 107 -15.16 -13.95 -6.82
CA ALA A 107 -14.36 -13.21 -5.87
C ALA A 107 -15.28 -12.27 -5.10
N SER A 108 -15.10 -12.22 -3.79
CA SER A 108 -15.79 -11.29 -2.91
C SER A 108 -14.78 -10.63 -2.00
N CYS A 109 -14.88 -9.31 -1.84
CA CYS A 109 -14.11 -8.62 -0.81
C CYS A 109 -15.06 -7.70 -0.06
N ASN A 110 -14.86 -7.63 1.26
CA ASN A 110 -15.71 -6.84 2.13
C ASN A 110 -15.10 -5.46 2.31
N VAL A 111 -15.85 -4.42 1.94
CA VAL A 111 -15.54 -3.04 2.33
C VAL A 111 -16.60 -2.62 3.34
N THR A 112 -16.19 -2.39 4.58
CA THR A 112 -17.11 -2.15 5.71
C THR A 112 -16.62 -1.03 6.63
N GLY A 113 -17.43 -0.72 7.64
CA GLY A 113 -17.12 0.27 8.66
C GLY A 113 -17.97 1.54 8.52
N GLN A 114 -17.68 2.52 9.37
CA GLN A 114 -18.40 3.80 9.44
C GLN A 114 -17.56 4.98 8.94
N GLY A 115 -16.32 4.71 8.49
CA GLY A 115 -15.43 5.70 7.92
C GLY A 115 -15.67 5.93 6.43
N THR A 116 -14.73 6.64 5.80
CA THR A 116 -14.77 6.98 4.37
C THR A 116 -13.60 6.34 3.64
N ILE A 117 -13.86 5.79 2.44
CA ILE A 117 -12.82 5.46 1.47
C ILE A 117 -12.98 6.40 0.29
N THR A 118 -11.93 7.16 -0.04
CA THR A 118 -11.87 7.95 -1.27
C THR A 118 -10.96 7.24 -2.25
N CYS A 119 -11.44 6.99 -3.48
CA CYS A 119 -10.65 6.37 -4.53
C CYS A 119 -11.04 6.97 -5.90
N GLN A 120 -10.15 6.84 -6.90
CA GLN A 120 -10.48 7.28 -8.25
C GLN A 120 -11.44 6.31 -8.95
N ASN A 121 -11.24 5.01 -8.73
CA ASN A 121 -11.99 3.96 -9.39
C ASN A 121 -12.05 2.71 -8.53
N ILE A 122 -13.12 1.93 -8.67
CA ILE A 122 -13.22 0.56 -8.15
C ILE A 122 -13.35 -0.37 -9.34
N ALA A 123 -12.35 -1.23 -9.54
CA ALA A 123 -12.36 -2.24 -10.58
C ALA A 123 -12.72 -3.60 -9.96
N VAL A 124 -13.79 -4.23 -10.44
CA VAL A 124 -14.16 -5.59 -10.05
C VAL A 124 -13.91 -6.53 -11.23
N GLY A 125 -13.16 -7.60 -10.99
CA GLY A 125 -12.92 -8.64 -11.99
C GLY A 125 -11.80 -8.33 -12.98
N SER A 126 -10.74 -7.63 -12.56
CA SER A 126 -9.64 -7.26 -13.44
C SER A 126 -8.87 -8.48 -14.01
N ALA A 127 -9.06 -8.71 -15.30
CA ALA A 127 -8.14 -9.12 -16.38
C ALA A 127 -7.22 -10.36 -16.30
N ASP A 128 -7.10 -11.12 -15.22
CA ASP A 128 -6.37 -12.41 -15.35
C ASP A 128 -7.16 -13.45 -16.16
N ASN A 129 -8.49 -13.30 -16.18
CA ASN A 129 -9.39 -14.15 -16.94
C ASN A 129 -10.60 -13.33 -17.42
N ALA A 130 -10.44 -12.64 -18.56
CA ALA A 130 -11.59 -12.14 -19.31
C ALA A 130 -12.56 -13.32 -19.56
N PRO A 131 -13.89 -13.11 -19.52
CA PRO A 131 -14.84 -14.16 -19.87
C PRO A 131 -14.47 -14.71 -21.24
N THR A 132 -14.15 -16.01 -21.32
CA THR A 132 -14.07 -16.73 -22.57
C THR A 132 -15.50 -16.83 -23.08
N ASN A 133 -15.91 -15.86 -23.89
CA ASN A 133 -17.00 -15.94 -24.86
C ASN A 133 -17.76 -17.28 -24.86
N ASN A 134 -18.95 -17.30 -24.24
CA ASN A 134 -19.97 -18.30 -24.54
C ASN A 134 -20.89 -17.73 -25.63
#